data_AF-A0A094QMR2-F1
#
_entry.id   AF-A0A094QMR2-F1
#
_cell.length_a   1.000
_cell.length_b   1.000
_cell.length_c   1.000
_cell.angle_alpha   90.00
_cell.angle_beta   90.00
_cell.angle_gamma   90.00
#
_symmetry.space_group_name_H-M   'P 1'
#
loop_
_entity.id
_entity.type
_entity.pdbx_description
1 polymer ?
#
loop_
_entity_poly.entity_id
_entity_poly.type
_entity_poly.pdbx_seq_one_letter_code
_entity_poly.pdbx_strand_id
1 'polypeptide(L)'
;MSVPAWNSEWSRSAACRDTDPDLLFVQGAAQNRVKVICAGCSVRTECLADALDNEIEFGVWGGMTERERRALLRRRSNVTSWRELLMNARKDYDRLDPVAFVRGA
;
A
#
# COMPACT_ATOMS: atom_id res chain seq x y z
N MET A 1 23.27 11.05 8.94
CA MET A 1 22.24 10.02 9.17
C MET A 1 21.70 9.62 7.81
N SER A 2 22.24 8.54 7.25
CA SER A 2 21.85 8.07 5.92
C SER A 2 20.61 7.19 6.09
N VAL A 3 19.46 7.68 5.65
CA VAL A 3 18.27 6.85 5.47
C VAL A 3 18.68 5.71 4.51
N PRO A 4 18.48 4.43 4.84
CA PRO A 4 18.88 3.36 3.94
C PRO A 4 18.12 3.56 2.63
N ALA A 5 18.84 3.58 1.51
CA ALA A 5 18.23 3.61 0.19
C ALA A 5 17.37 2.35 0.06
N TRP A 6 16.06 2.53 0.21
CA TRP A 6 15.05 1.50 0.14
C TRP A 6 15.16 0.75 -1.18
N ASN A 7 15.17 -0.57 -1.14
CA ASN A 7 15.00 -1.37 -2.35
C ASN A 7 13.52 -1.28 -2.78
N SER A 8 13.19 -0.20 -3.49
CA SER A 8 11.87 0.28 -3.91
C SER A 8 11.38 -0.35 -5.22
N GLU A 9 11.87 -1.54 -5.54
CA GLU A 9 11.53 -2.25 -6.78
C GLU A 9 10.08 -2.71 -6.85
N TRP A 10 9.41 -2.81 -5.70
CA TRP A 10 7.99 -3.14 -5.62
C TRP A 10 7.15 -2.19 -6.50
N SER A 11 7.54 -0.92 -6.58
CA SER A 11 6.83 0.09 -7.39
C SER A 11 6.80 -0.28 -8.88
N ARG A 12 7.80 -1.01 -9.36
CA ARG A 12 7.86 -1.47 -10.76
C ARG A 12 6.82 -2.53 -11.07
N SER A 13 6.32 -3.26 -10.08
CA SER A 13 5.26 -4.25 -10.25
C SER A 13 3.87 -3.71 -9.91
N ALA A 14 3.73 -2.39 -9.69
CA ALA A 14 2.46 -1.78 -9.35
C ALA A 14 1.49 -1.76 -10.56
N ALA A 15 0.26 -2.25 -10.36
CA ALA A 15 -0.78 -2.23 -11.38
C ALA A 15 -1.13 -0.81 -11.87
N CYS A 16 -0.95 0.20 -11.00
CA CYS A 16 -1.21 1.61 -11.35
C CYS A 16 -0.08 2.28 -12.16
N ARG A 17 1.07 1.61 -12.34
CA ARG A 17 2.26 2.20 -12.97
C ARG A 17 1.98 2.72 -14.39
N ASP A 18 1.20 1.97 -15.15
CA ASP A 18 0.93 2.25 -16.57
C ASP A 18 -0.43 2.97 -16.76
N THR A 19 -1.00 3.51 -15.68
CA THR A 19 -2.26 4.29 -15.73
C THR A 19 -1.97 5.78 -15.93
N ASP A 20 -2.95 6.51 -16.44
CA ASP A 20 -2.88 7.97 -16.59
C ASP A 20 -2.52 8.65 -15.25
N PRO A 21 -1.40 9.40 -15.16
CA PRO A 21 -0.99 10.10 -13.95
C PRO A 21 -2.08 11.03 -13.39
N ASP A 22 -2.87 11.67 -14.25
CA ASP A 22 -3.91 12.62 -13.82
C ASP A 22 -5.01 11.92 -13.01
N LEU A 23 -5.25 10.63 -13.28
CA LEU A 23 -6.16 9.81 -12.49
C LEU A 23 -5.62 9.52 -11.10
N LEU A 24 -4.31 9.48 -10.90
CA LEU A 24 -3.67 9.12 -9.64
C LEU A 24 -3.58 10.29 -8.65
N PHE A 25 -3.63 11.53 -9.13
CA PHE A 25 -3.49 12.75 -8.31
C PHE A 25 -4.81 13.46 -7.97
N VAL A 26 -5.93 12.74 -7.97
CA VAL A 26 -7.24 13.29 -7.59
C VAL A 26 -7.40 13.47 -6.07
N GLN A 27 -8.31 14.35 -5.65
CA GLN A 27 -8.59 14.65 -4.23
C GLN A 27 -10.00 14.24 -3.79
N GLY A 28 -10.18 14.12 -2.47
CA GLY A 28 -11.48 13.90 -1.85
C GLY A 28 -12.20 12.65 -2.36
N ALA A 29 -13.50 12.76 -2.65
CA ALA A 29 -14.33 11.62 -3.07
C ALA A 29 -13.87 10.99 -4.40
N ALA A 30 -13.15 11.72 -5.26
CA ALA A 30 -12.64 11.20 -6.52
C ALA A 30 -11.57 10.11 -6.32
N GLN A 31 -10.86 10.12 -5.18
CA GLN A 31 -9.89 9.07 -4.84
C GLN A 31 -10.52 7.68 -4.75
N ASN A 32 -11.83 7.58 -4.48
CA ASN A 32 -12.53 6.28 -4.46
C ASN A 32 -12.50 5.56 -5.80
N ARG A 33 -12.45 6.29 -6.92
CA ARG A 33 -12.34 5.68 -8.27
C ARG A 33 -10.96 5.05 -8.48
N VAL A 34 -9.92 5.67 -7.94
CA VAL A 34 -8.53 5.19 -8.02
C VAL A 34 -8.30 3.94 -7.17
N LYS A 35 -8.98 3.83 -6.02
CA LYS A 35 -8.90 2.66 -5.14
C LYS A 35 -9.19 1.35 -5.88
N VAL A 36 -10.03 1.40 -6.92
CA VAL A 36 -10.38 0.24 -7.74
C VAL A 36 -9.14 -0.32 -8.46
N ILE A 37 -8.21 0.53 -8.92
CA ILE A 37 -6.96 0.08 -9.55
C ILE A 37 -6.09 -0.72 -8.57
N CYS A 38 -6.17 -0.39 -7.28
CA CYS A 38 -5.44 -1.12 -6.25
C CYS A 38 -6.05 -2.51 -5.97
N ALA A 39 -7.27 -2.81 -6.44
CA ALA A 39 -7.90 -4.12 -6.28
C ALA A 39 -7.22 -5.13 -7.21
N GLY A 40 -6.45 -6.06 -6.64
CA GLY A 40 -5.68 -7.05 -7.39
C GLY A 40 -4.22 -6.65 -7.66
N CYS A 41 -3.77 -5.48 -7.21
CA CYS A 41 -2.35 -5.11 -7.29
C CYS A 41 -1.51 -6.02 -6.38
N SER A 42 -0.53 -6.74 -6.95
CA SER A 42 0.33 -7.69 -6.23
C SER A 42 1.18 -7.02 -5.13
N VAL A 43 1.55 -5.76 -5.35
CA VAL A 43 2.38 -4.96 -4.44
C VAL A 43 1.58 -4.04 -3.52
N ARG A 44 0.29 -4.33 -3.32
CA ARG A 44 -0.60 -3.46 -2.52
C ARG A 44 -0.11 -3.31 -1.07
N THR A 45 0.41 -4.38 -0.48
CA THR A 45 0.92 -4.39 0.90
C THR A 45 2.19 -3.56 1.04
N GLU A 46 3.14 -3.70 0.11
CA GLU A 46 4.35 -2.88 0.03
C GLU A 46 4.01 -1.41 -0.08
N CYS A 47 3.12 -1.08 -1.03
CA CYS A 47 2.69 0.28 -1.30
C CYS A 47 2.04 0.94 -0.08
N LEU A 48 1.17 0.20 0.63
CA LEU A 48 0.54 0.74 1.84
C LEU A 48 1.54 0.91 2.98
N ALA A 49 2.42 -0.07 3.19
CA ALA A 49 3.44 0.00 4.22
C ALA A 49 4.36 1.21 4.04
N ASP A 50 4.85 1.42 2.82
CA ASP A 50 5.73 2.54 2.50
C ASP A 50 5.05 3.89 2.75
N ALA A 51 3.77 4.01 2.37
CA ALA A 51 2.99 5.22 2.62
C ALA A 51 2.73 5.50 4.10
N LEU A 52 2.59 4.47 4.93
CA LEU A 52 2.34 4.62 6.36
C LEU A 52 3.64 4.87 7.15
N ASP A 53 4.73 4.17 6.81
CA ASP A 53 6.04 4.35 7.45
C ASP A 53 6.65 5.72 7.12
N ASN A 54 6.40 6.26 5.93
CA ASN A 54 6.86 7.59 5.52
C ASN A 54 5.81 8.69 5.71
N GLU A 55 4.67 8.38 6.34
CA GLU A 55 3.56 9.32 6.57
C GLU A 55 3.15 10.14 5.33
N ILE A 56 3.09 9.50 4.16
CA ILE A 56 2.80 10.19 2.89
C ILE A 56 1.41 10.83 2.96
N GLU A 57 1.39 12.15 2.76
CA GLU A 57 0.19 12.97 2.96
C GLU A 57 -0.82 12.83 1.82
N PHE A 58 -0.39 12.70 0.56
CA PHE A 58 -1.29 12.81 -0.60
C PHE A 58 -1.52 11.48 -1.35
N GLY A 59 -2.58 11.45 -2.15
CA GLY A 59 -2.87 10.36 -3.09
C GLY A 59 -3.43 9.07 -2.47
N VAL A 60 -3.69 8.09 -3.33
CA VAL A 60 -4.14 6.74 -2.96
C VAL A 60 -2.96 5.79 -2.93
N TRP A 61 -2.78 5.10 -1.80
CA TRP A 61 -1.67 4.18 -1.58
C TRP A 61 -2.20 2.85 -1.07
N GLY A 62 -1.83 1.75 -1.71
CA GLY A 62 -2.23 0.40 -1.34
C GLY A 62 -3.75 0.22 -1.15
N GLY A 63 -4.56 0.98 -1.91
CA GLY A 63 -6.02 0.96 -1.79
C GLY A 63 -6.60 1.79 -0.65
N MET A 64 -5.83 2.71 -0.06
CA MET A 64 -6.30 3.64 0.98
C MET A 64 -6.14 5.09 0.55
N THR A 65 -7.18 5.88 0.76
CA THR A 65 -7.15 7.35 0.68
C THR A 65 -6.28 7.94 1.79
N GLU A 66 -5.85 9.18 1.60
CA GLU A 66 -5.18 9.97 2.63
C GLU A 66 -5.97 9.97 3.95
N ARG A 67 -7.28 10.22 3.89
CA ARG A 67 -8.14 10.31 5.08
C ARG A 67 -8.17 8.98 5.85
N GLU A 68 -8.22 7.86 5.12
CA GLU A 68 -8.20 6.52 5.72
C GLU A 68 -6.85 6.21 6.36
N ARG A 69 -5.73 6.57 5.71
CA ARG A 69 -4.38 6.39 6.27
C ARG A 69 -4.20 7.23 7.54
N ARG A 70 -4.59 8.51 7.52
CA ARG A 70 -4.53 9.38 8.70
C ARG A 70 -5.38 8.83 9.85
N ALA A 71 -6.56 8.26 9.56
CA ALA A 71 -7.38 7.61 10.57
C ALA A 71 -6.71 6.34 11.15
N LEU A 72 -6.01 5.57 10.31
CA LEU A 72 -5.29 4.37 10.73
C LEU A 72 -4.08 4.70 11.62
N LEU A 73 -3.26 5.68 11.22
CA LEU A 73 -2.11 6.15 12.01
C LEU A 73 -2.55 6.63 13.41
N ARG A 74 -3.64 7.39 13.50
CA ARG A 74 -4.20 7.83 14.79
C ARG A 74 -4.68 6.68 15.67
N ARG A 75 -5.26 5.63 15.07
CA ARG A 75 -5.80 4.47 15.79
C ARG A 75 -4.70 3.51 16.26
N ARG A 76 -3.53 3.53 15.63
CA ARG A 76 -2.42 2.60 15.86
C ARG A 76 -1.11 3.35 16.04
N SER A 77 -1.09 4.28 16.99
CA SER A 77 0.09 5.11 17.29
C SER A 77 1.26 4.33 17.91
N ASN A 78 1.04 3.07 18.31
CA ASN A 78 2.08 2.20 18.88
C ASN A 78 2.83 1.36 17.83
N VAL A 79 2.44 1.44 16.55
CA VAL A 79 3.11 0.72 15.47
C VAL A 79 4.34 1.51 15.03
N THR A 80 5.52 0.90 15.16
CA THR A 80 6.81 1.51 14.80
C THR A 80 7.32 1.09 13.43
N SER A 81 6.81 -0.01 12.87
CA SER A 81 7.04 -0.43 11.48
C SER A 81 5.79 -1.05 10.89
N TRP A 82 5.15 -0.31 9.99
CA TRP A 82 4.02 -0.78 9.18
C TRP A 82 4.45 -1.84 8.18
N ARG A 83 5.66 -1.73 7.63
CA ARG A 83 6.22 -2.77 6.78
C ARG A 83 6.26 -4.12 7.47
N GLU A 84 6.84 -4.20 8.66
CA GLU A 84 6.90 -5.48 9.39
C GLU A 84 5.51 -6.01 9.71
N LEU A 85 4.64 -5.15 10.25
CA LEU A 85 3.27 -5.52 10.62
C LEU A 85 2.48 -6.07 9.41
N LEU A 86 2.46 -5.35 8.30
CA LEU A 86 1.67 -5.71 7.13
C LEU A 86 2.26 -6.89 6.37
N MET A 87 3.59 -7.03 6.33
CA MET A 87 4.25 -8.17 5.70
C MET A 87 4.02 -9.47 6.47
N ASN A 88 4.08 -9.41 7.81
CA ASN A 88 3.78 -10.57 8.64
C ASN A 88 2.32 -10.98 8.49
N ALA A 89 1.40 -10.01 8.50
CA ALA A 89 -0.01 -10.28 8.26
C ALA A 89 -0.28 -10.92 6.89
N ARG A 90 0.41 -10.49 5.83
CA ARG A 90 0.31 -11.13 4.50
C ARG A 90 0.85 -12.55 4.52
N LYS A 91 2.04 -12.78 5.09
CA LYS A 91 2.62 -14.13 5.22
C LYS A 91 1.71 -15.08 5.99
N ASP A 92 1.09 -14.59 7.07
CA ASP A 92 0.17 -15.38 7.87
C ASP A 92 -1.11 -15.71 7.10
N TYR A 93 -1.66 -14.74 6.35
CA TYR A 93 -2.78 -15.00 5.43
C TYR A 93 -2.43 -16.05 4.38
N ASP A 94 -1.27 -15.93 3.72
CA ASP A 94 -0.82 -16.87 2.69
C ASP A 94 -0.58 -18.29 3.23
N ARG A 95 -0.18 -18.41 4.51
CA ARG A 95 -0.06 -19.71 5.20
C ARG A 95 -1.42 -20.32 5.55
N LEU A 96 -2.40 -19.48 5.89
CA LEU A 96 -3.73 -19.91 6.30
C LEU A 96 -4.62 -20.27 5.10
N ASP A 97 -4.33 -19.76 3.91
CA ASP A 97 -5.00 -20.10 2.65
C ASP A 97 -4.02 -20.76 1.65
N PRO A 98 -3.92 -22.10 1.61
CA PRO A 98 -3.00 -22.80 0.71
C PRO A 98 -3.26 -22.56 -0.78
N VAL A 99 -4.40 -21.99 -1.17
CA VAL A 99 -4.75 -21.69 -2.57
C VAL A 99 -4.34 -20.25 -2.96
N ALA A 100 -4.08 -19.37 -2.00
CA ALA A 100 -3.63 -18.00 -2.26
C ALA A 100 -2.22 -17.95 -2.89
N PHE A 101 -1.31 -18.83 -2.43
CA PHE A 101 0.06 -18.93 -2.96
C PHE A 101 0.10 -19.30 -4.46
N VAL A 102 -0.87 -20.10 -4.94
CA VAL A 102 -0.91 -20.61 -6.32
C VAL A 102 -1.35 -19.55 -7.33
N ARG A 103 -2.03 -18.48 -6.90
CA ARG A 103 -2.56 -17.41 -7.78
C ARG A 103 -1.63 -16.19 -7.92
N GLY A 104 -0.42 -16.25 -7.37
CA GLY A 104 0.51 -15.12 -7.24
C GLY A 104 1.86 -15.29 -7.95
N ALA A 105 1.89 -15.92 -9.13
CA ALA A 105 3.05 -15.97 -10.03
C ALA A 105 2.63 -15.60 -11.46
#